data_AF-A0A960QZ71-F1
#
_entry.id   AF-A0A960QZ71-F1
#
_cell.length_a   1.000
_cell.length_b   1.000
_cell.length_c   1.000
_cell.angle_alpha   90.00
_cell.angle_beta   90.00
_cell.angle_gamma   90.00
#
_symmetry.space_group_name_H-M   'P 1'
#
loop_
_entity.id
_entity.type
_entity.pdbx_description
1 polymer ?
#
loop_
_entity_poly.entity_id
_entity_poly.type
_entity_poly.pdbx_seq_one_letter_code
_entity_poly.pdbx_strand_id
1 'polypeptide(L)'
;MDQFKAFLQSASGIIWGPPLLALLVGTGIYLTIRLRLIQVFKLGTGLRIALGKEGREHRGEGDVTQFQSLMTALAATIGVGNIVGVATAVSTGGPGAIFWLWVIAFVGMATKYAEGLLAVKFRVKD
;
A
#
# COMPACT_ATOMS: atom_id res chain seq x y z
N MET A 1 33.96 18.34 -2.10
CA MET A 1 32.48 18.33 -1.95
C MET A 1 31.79 17.63 -3.13
N ASP A 2 32.29 17.78 -4.36
CA ASP A 2 31.59 17.24 -5.55
C ASP A 2 31.70 15.72 -5.70
N GLN A 3 32.81 15.10 -5.30
CA GLN A 3 32.92 13.63 -5.28
C GLN A 3 31.93 12.97 -4.30
N PHE A 4 31.67 13.60 -3.14
CA PHE A 4 30.68 13.12 -2.19
C PHE A 4 29.25 13.26 -2.76
N LYS A 5 28.95 14.38 -3.42
CA LYS A 5 27.66 14.56 -4.12
C LYS A 5 27.47 13.54 -5.24
N ALA A 6 28.51 13.25 -6.03
CA ALA A 6 28.48 12.27 -7.11
C ALA A 6 28.26 10.84 -6.58
N PHE A 7 28.90 10.50 -5.45
CA PHE A 7 28.64 9.23 -4.75
C PHE A 7 27.19 9.14 -4.26
N LEU A 8 26.67 10.18 -3.60
CA LEU A 8 25.29 10.21 -3.13
C LEU A 8 24.26 10.12 -4.27
N GLN A 9 24.51 10.79 -5.40
CA GLN A 9 23.63 10.70 -6.57
C GLN A 9 23.64 9.30 -7.18
N SER A 10 24.81 8.66 -7.28
CA SER A 10 24.92 7.30 -7.80
C SER A 10 24.22 6.29 -6.90
N ALA A 11 24.44 6.38 -5.59
CA ALA A 11 23.76 5.54 -4.60
C ALA A 11 22.24 5.75 -4.62
N SER A 12 21.80 7.01 -4.71
CA SER A 12 20.37 7.35 -4.79
C SER A 12 19.73 6.82 -6.08
N GLY A 13 20.41 6.92 -7.23
CA GLY A 13 19.91 6.39 -8.50
C GLY A 13 19.73 4.87 -8.49
N ILE A 14 20.58 4.14 -7.76
CA ILE A 14 20.47 2.69 -7.62
C ILE A 14 19.35 2.32 -6.64
N ILE A 15 19.29 2.98 -5.48
CA ILE A 15 18.32 2.66 -4.42
C ILE A 15 16.90 3.08 -4.82
N TRP A 16 16.71 4.27 -5.38
CA TRP A 16 15.39 4.79 -5.77
C TRP A 16 15.00 4.47 -7.21
N GLY A 17 15.86 3.73 -7.92
CA GLY A 17 15.68 3.39 -9.31
C GLY A 17 14.96 2.05 -9.55
N PRO A 18 15.22 1.42 -10.71
CA PRO A 18 14.61 0.14 -11.10
C PRO A 18 14.72 -1.00 -10.08
N PRO A 19 15.82 -1.16 -9.31
CA PRO A 19 15.96 -2.27 -8.35
C PRO A 19 14.88 -2.27 -7.25
N LEU A 20 14.58 -1.10 -6.69
CA LEU A 20 13.55 -0.98 -5.65
C LEU A 20 12.16 -1.26 -6.21
N LEU A 21 11.85 -0.75 -7.41
CA LEU A 21 10.59 -1.03 -8.08
C LEU A 21 10.42 -2.53 -8.35
N ALA A 22 11.48 -3.19 -8.83
CA ALA A 22 11.49 -4.63 -9.06
C ALA A 22 11.29 -5.42 -7.75
N LEU A 23 11.92 -4.99 -6.65
CA LEU A 23 11.77 -5.64 -5.34
C LEU A 23 10.36 -5.45 -4.77
N LEU A 24 9.78 -4.26 -4.93
CA LEU A 24 8.44 -3.94 -4.43
C LEU A 24 7.36 -4.72 -5.20
N VAL A 25 7.43 -4.71 -6.53
CA VAL A 25 6.51 -5.48 -7.38
C VAL A 25 6.74 -6.98 -7.21
N GLY A 26 8.00 -7.43 -7.19
CA GLY A 26 8.36 -8.83 -7.00
C GLY A 26 7.86 -9.39 -5.66
N THR A 27 8.01 -8.63 -4.58
CA THR A 27 7.49 -9.01 -3.26
C THR A 27 5.97 -9.07 -3.26
N GLY A 28 5.29 -8.09 -3.87
CA GLY A 28 3.83 -8.11 -3.94
C GLY A 28 3.28 -9.25 -4.80
N ILE A 29 3.95 -9.62 -5.89
CA ILE A 29 3.59 -10.79 -6.72
C ILE A 29 3.82 -12.08 -5.92
N TYR A 30 4.97 -12.21 -5.26
CA TYR A 30 5.29 -13.35 -4.41
C TYR A 30 4.23 -13.54 -3.31
N LEU A 31 3.89 -12.47 -2.59
CA LEU A 31 2.85 -12.49 -1.56
C LEU A 31 1.47 -12.80 -2.15
N THR A 32 1.13 -12.24 -3.30
CA THR A 32 -0.13 -12.51 -4.00
C THR A 32 -0.28 -14.01 -4.31
N ILE A 33 0.76 -14.65 -4.82
CA ILE A 33 0.75 -16.09 -5.12
C ILE A 33 0.66 -16.90 -3.82
N ARG A 34 1.49 -16.58 -2.82
CA ARG A 34 1.52 -17.30 -1.55
C ARG A 34 0.20 -17.19 -0.78
N LEU A 35 -0.43 -16.01 -0.81
CA LEU A 35 -1.72 -15.72 -0.17
C LEU A 35 -2.92 -16.18 -1.01
N ARG A 36 -2.70 -16.82 -2.17
CA ARG A 36 -3.74 -17.34 -3.06
C ARG A 36 -4.75 -16.27 -3.49
N LEU A 37 -4.26 -15.13 -3.98
CA LEU A 37 -5.08 -14.01 -4.47
C LEU A 37 -6.10 -13.51 -3.43
N ILE A 38 -5.67 -13.41 -2.17
CA ILE A 38 -6.52 -12.96 -1.06
C ILE A 38 -7.22 -11.62 -1.35
N GLN A 39 -6.56 -10.73 -2.10
CA GLN A 39 -7.11 -9.42 -2.48
C GLN A 39 -8.36 -9.52 -3.36
N VAL A 40 -8.56 -10.61 -4.11
CA VAL A 40 -9.77 -10.81 -4.92
C VAL A 40 -10.87 -11.44 -4.08
N PHE A 41 -10.54 -12.51 -3.36
CA PHE A 41 -11.55 -13.32 -2.66
C PHE A 41 -12.04 -12.72 -1.33
N LYS A 42 -11.20 -11.95 -0.63
CA LYS A 42 -11.53 -11.43 0.72
C LYS A 42 -11.89 -9.95 0.74
N LEU A 43 -11.63 -9.20 -0.34
CA LEU A 43 -11.93 -7.77 -0.38
C LEU A 43 -13.43 -7.49 -0.21
N GLY A 44 -14.30 -8.24 -0.90
CA GLY A 44 -15.76 -8.07 -0.78
C GLY A 44 -16.27 -8.33 0.64
N THR A 45 -15.82 -9.42 1.26
CA THR A 45 -16.17 -9.72 2.66
C THR A 45 -15.61 -8.66 3.62
N GLY A 46 -14.36 -8.24 3.43
CA GLY A 46 -13.72 -7.21 4.26
C GLY A 46 -14.45 -5.88 4.20
N LEU A 47 -14.84 -5.43 3.00
CA LEU A 47 -15.63 -4.20 2.83
C LEU A 47 -17.01 -4.32 3.46
N ARG A 48 -17.69 -5.47 3.32
CA ARG A 48 -18.99 -5.71 3.95
C ARG A 48 -18.91 -5.61 5.48
N ILE A 49 -17.87 -6.16 6.09
CA ILE A 49 -17.66 -6.09 7.54
C ILE A 49 -17.33 -4.65 7.96
N ALA A 50 -16.35 -4.02 7.30
CA ALA A 50 -15.86 -2.69 7.68
C ALA A 50 -16.91 -1.58 7.48
N LEU A 51 -17.72 -1.65 6.42
CA LEU A 51 -18.76 -0.66 6.11
C LEU A 51 -20.15 -1.04 6.66
N GLY A 52 -20.33 -2.30 7.05
CA GLY A 52 -21.58 -2.81 7.61
C GLY A 52 -21.80 -2.40 9.06
N LYS A 53 -22.90 -2.90 9.65
CA LYS A 53 -23.26 -2.65 11.05
C LYS A 53 -22.16 -3.10 12.01
N GLU A 54 -21.55 -4.25 11.73
CA GLU A 54 -20.47 -4.84 12.54
C GLU A 54 -19.25 -3.92 12.65
N GLY A 55 -18.83 -3.27 11.57
CA GLY A 55 -17.68 -2.37 11.57
C GLY A 55 -17.92 -1.02 12.26
N ARG A 56 -19.19 -0.63 12.45
CA ARG A 56 -19.60 0.60 13.16
C ARG A 56 -19.90 0.37 14.64
N GLU A 57 -20.05 -0.87 15.05
CA GLU A 57 -20.24 -1.22 16.45
C GLU A 57 -18.87 -1.35 17.15
N HIS A 58 -18.81 -0.92 18.41
CA HIS A 58 -17.65 -1.15 19.26
C HIS A 58 -17.67 -2.61 19.74
N ARG A 59 -17.11 -3.52 18.95
CA ARG A 59 -16.97 -4.94 19.31
C ARG A 59 -15.50 -5.33 19.31
N GLY A 60 -14.91 -5.49 20.50
CA GLY A 60 -13.55 -5.99 20.70
C GLY A 60 -12.68 -5.10 21.59
N GLU A 61 -11.43 -5.53 21.81
CA GLU A 61 -10.40 -4.78 22.55
C GLU A 61 -9.78 -3.68 21.68
N GLY A 62 -10.36 -2.47 21.72
CA GLY A 62 -9.80 -1.29 21.08
C GLY A 62 -10.66 -0.04 21.29
N ASP A 63 -10.02 1.13 21.32
CA ASP A 63 -10.65 2.43 21.60
C ASP A 63 -11.37 3.06 20.39
N VAL A 64 -11.26 2.42 19.22
CA VAL A 64 -11.89 2.88 17.97
C VAL A 64 -12.58 1.73 17.25
N THR A 65 -13.68 2.03 16.57
CA THR A 65 -14.39 1.07 15.73
C THR A 65 -13.56 0.67 14.51
N GLN A 66 -13.87 -0.48 13.90
CA GLN A 66 -13.19 -0.94 12.69
C GLN A 66 -13.38 0.05 11.52
N PHE A 67 -14.55 0.68 11.43
CA PHE A 67 -14.82 1.74 10.46
C PHE A 67 -13.94 2.97 10.71
N GLN A 68 -13.84 3.44 11.96
CA GLN A 68 -12.96 4.58 12.30
C GLN A 68 -11.49 4.28 11.99
N SER A 69 -11.02 3.07 12.31
CA SER A 69 -9.65 2.63 12.00
C SER A 69 -9.38 2.66 10.48
N LEU A 70 -10.33 2.18 9.69
CA LEU A 70 -10.25 2.26 8.22
C LEU A 70 -10.22 3.70 7.74
N MET A 71 -11.09 4.56 8.26
CA MET A 71 -11.13 5.98 7.87
C MET A 71 -9.85 6.72 8.24
N THR A 72 -9.25 6.44 9.39
CA THR A 72 -7.94 7.00 9.78
C THR A 72 -6.84 6.58 8.82
N ALA A 73 -6.78 5.29 8.45
CA ALA A 73 -5.81 4.79 7.48
C ALA A 73 -6.03 5.40 6.07
N LEU A 74 -7.28 5.55 5.64
CA LEU A 74 -7.61 6.20 4.37
C LEU A 74 -7.22 7.68 4.38
N ALA A 75 -7.54 8.41 5.44
CA ALA A 75 -7.18 9.83 5.58
C ALA A 75 -5.66 10.03 5.55
N ALA A 76 -4.88 9.11 6.15
CA ALA A 76 -3.43 9.16 6.11
C ALA A 76 -2.83 8.87 4.72
N THR A 77 -3.55 8.18 3.85
CA THR A 77 -3.06 7.76 2.52
C THR A 77 -3.61 8.60 1.38
N ILE A 78 -4.79 9.21 1.53
CA ILE A 78 -5.40 10.09 0.53
C ILE A 78 -4.96 11.53 0.79
N GLY A 79 -4.15 12.07 -0.13
CA GLY A 79 -3.71 13.46 -0.06
C GLY A 79 -3.41 14.07 -1.42
N VAL A 80 -3.04 15.35 -1.41
CA VAL A 80 -2.68 16.12 -2.63
C VAL A 80 -1.60 15.41 -3.44
N GLY A 81 -0.65 14.73 -2.76
CA GLY A 81 0.41 13.96 -3.38
C GLY A 81 -0.08 12.86 -4.33
N ASN A 82 -1.20 12.19 -4.03
CA ASN A 82 -1.76 11.17 -4.92
C ASN A 82 -2.35 11.81 -6.18
N ILE A 83 -3.01 12.97 -6.05
CA ILE A 83 -3.62 13.68 -7.17
C ILE A 83 -2.53 14.19 -8.12
N VAL A 84 -1.56 14.92 -7.57
CA VAL A 84 -0.44 15.47 -8.35
C VAL A 84 0.44 14.35 -8.91
N GLY A 85 0.64 13.26 -8.16
CA GLY A 85 1.41 12.10 -8.60
C GLY A 85 0.77 11.39 -9.79
N VAL A 86 -0.56 11.16 -9.75
CA VAL A 86 -1.28 10.60 -10.90
C VAL A 86 -1.25 11.55 -12.09
N ALA A 87 -1.49 12.85 -11.88
CA ALA A 87 -1.42 13.84 -12.95
C ALA A 87 -0.04 13.88 -13.62
N THR A 88 1.03 13.81 -12.82
CA THR A 88 2.42 13.79 -13.31
C THR A 88 2.73 12.48 -14.04
N ALA A 89 2.27 11.34 -13.52
CA ALA A 89 2.47 10.04 -14.17
C ALA A 89 1.78 9.99 -15.53
N VAL A 90 0.57 10.54 -15.65
CA VAL A 90 -0.16 10.58 -16.92
C VAL A 90 0.42 11.61 -17.89
N SER A 91 0.87 12.77 -17.41
CA SER A 91 1.47 13.80 -18.27
C SER A 91 2.83 13.38 -18.82
N THR A 92 3.64 12.64 -18.03
CA THR A 92 4.98 12.18 -18.44
C THR A 92 4.97 10.83 -19.13
N GLY A 93 4.15 9.87 -18.67
CA GLY A 93 4.06 8.51 -19.19
C GLY A 93 2.94 8.28 -20.20
N GLY A 94 2.12 9.29 -20.49
CA GLY A 94 0.96 9.18 -21.36
C GLY A 94 -0.23 8.44 -20.72
N PRO A 95 -1.33 8.23 -21.47
CA PRO A 95 -2.56 7.64 -20.95
C PRO A 95 -2.39 6.19 -20.46
N GLY A 96 -1.37 5.47 -20.96
CA GLY A 96 -1.05 4.10 -20.54
C GLY A 96 -0.59 3.97 -19.08
N ALA A 97 -0.19 5.08 -18.44
CA ALA A 97 0.22 5.09 -17.04
C ALA A 97 -0.90 4.65 -16.09
N ILE A 98 -2.17 4.91 -16.44
CA ILE A 98 -3.34 4.57 -15.60
C ILE A 98 -3.44 3.06 -15.43
N PHE A 99 -3.23 2.29 -16.50
CA PHE A 99 -3.24 0.83 -16.45
C PHE A 99 -2.18 0.31 -15.47
N TRP A 100 -0.96 0.85 -15.55
CA TRP A 100 0.14 0.45 -14.67
C TRP A 100 -0.09 0.85 -13.22
N LEU A 101 -0.72 1.98 -12.96
CA LEU A 101 -1.12 2.38 -11.60
C LEU A 101 -2.11 1.38 -10.99
N TRP A 102 -3.08 0.88 -11.77
CA TRP A 102 -3.99 -0.17 -11.28
C TRP A 102 -3.29 -1.51 -11.03
N VAL A 103 -2.37 -1.92 -11.91
CA VAL A 103 -1.58 -3.14 -11.71
C VAL A 103 -0.75 -3.06 -10.44
N ILE A 104 -0.05 -1.95 -10.23
CA ILE A 104 0.77 -1.73 -9.02
C ILE A 104 -0.12 -1.66 -7.78
N ALA A 105 -1.27 -1.00 -7.85
CA ALA A 105 -2.23 -0.97 -6.74
C ALA A 105 -2.73 -2.39 -6.39
N PHE A 106 -3.02 -3.22 -7.40
CA PHE A 106 -3.46 -4.60 -7.21
C PHE A 106 -2.40 -5.44 -6.50
N VAL A 107 -1.16 -5.34 -6.93
CA VAL A 107 -0.01 -6.02 -6.33
C VAL A 107 0.25 -5.48 -4.91
N GLY A 108 0.13 -4.17 -4.71
CA GLY A 108 0.32 -3.50 -3.43
C GLY A 108 -0.71 -3.87 -2.35
N MET A 109 -1.93 -4.25 -2.74
CA MET A 109 -2.94 -4.73 -1.77
C MET A 109 -2.47 -5.94 -0.97
N ALA A 110 -1.79 -6.90 -1.61
CA ALA A 110 -1.27 -8.09 -0.94
C ALA A 110 -0.17 -7.73 0.07
N THR A 111 0.73 -6.81 -0.30
CA THR A 111 1.79 -6.31 0.58
C THR A 111 1.20 -5.58 1.78
N LYS A 112 0.25 -4.66 1.57
CA LYS A 112 -0.41 -3.92 2.66
C LYS A 112 -1.18 -4.83 3.62
N TYR A 113 -1.81 -5.88 3.09
CA TYR A 113 -2.46 -6.89 3.93
C TYR A 113 -1.44 -7.62 4.83
N ALA A 114 -0.30 -8.05 4.26
CA ALA A 114 0.75 -8.70 5.02
C ALA A 114 1.33 -7.77 6.10
N GLU A 115 1.59 -6.50 5.77
CA GLU A 115 2.03 -5.49 6.75
C GLU A 115 1.06 -5.37 7.92
N GLY A 116 -0.24 -5.24 7.64
CA GLY A 116 -1.27 -5.15 8.69
C GLY A 116 -1.36 -6.42 9.54
N LEU A 117 -1.25 -7.59 8.93
CA LEU A 117 -1.29 -8.88 9.64
C LEU A 117 -0.06 -9.07 10.55
N LEU A 118 1.14 -8.71 10.06
CA LEU A 118 2.36 -8.78 10.85
C LEU A 118 2.33 -7.75 11.99
N ALA A 119 1.83 -6.54 11.73
CA ALA A 119 1.69 -5.51 12.75
C ALA A 119 0.82 -5.98 13.92
N VAL A 120 -0.28 -6.68 13.66
CA VAL A 120 -1.13 -7.26 14.73
C VAL A 120 -0.44 -8.44 15.40
N LYS A 121 0.21 -9.32 14.64
CA LYS A 121 0.83 -10.54 15.19
C LYS A 121 2.02 -10.28 16.10
N PHE A 122 2.82 -9.25 15.79
CA PHE A 122 4.00 -8.88 16.58
C PHE A 122 3.76 -7.67 17.49
N ARG A 123 2.51 -7.22 17.65
CA ARG A 123 2.19 -6.15 18.59
C ARG A 123 2.41 -6.65 20.03
N VAL A 124 3.52 -6.26 20.63
CA VAL A 124 3.70 -6.34 22.08
C VAL A 124 2.95 -5.15 22.69
N LYS A 125 2.01 -5.42 23.59
CA LYS A 125 1.44 -4.42 24.48
C LYS A 125 2.21 -4.54 25.79
N ASP A 126 2.93 -3.50 26.16
CA ASP A 126 3.43 -3.33 27.53
C ASP A 126 2.27 -3.13 28.51
#